data_AF-A0A519VUL3-F1
#
_entry.id   AF-A0A519VUL3-F1
#
_cell.length_a   1.000
_cell.length_b   1.000
_cell.length_c   1.000
_cell.angle_alpha   90.00
_cell.angle_beta   90.00
_cell.angle_gamma   90.00
#
_symmetry.space_group_name_H-M   'P 1'
#
loop_
_entity.id
_entity.type
_entity.pdbx_description
1 polymer ?
#
loop_
_entity_poly.entity_id
_entity_poly.type
_entity_poly.pdbx_seq_one_letter_code
_entity_poly.pdbx_strand_id
1 'polypeptide(L)'
;MNLFDVYPLNNIEIVKASGSTVWDAEGTEYLDLYGGHAVISIGHTHPHYVKRLTDQLNKVGFYSNSVLIPLQNQLAAKLGEVSGKTDYHLFLCNSGAEANENALKLASFYNGRKKIIAFKGAFHGRTSLAVSATDNPKIIAPVNETDNVIFLPHNDEAALSQA
;
A
#
# COMPACT_ATOMS: atom_id res chain seq x y z
N MET A 1 -28.30 6.94 4.53
CA MET A 1 -27.18 7.09 3.59
C MET A 1 -26.80 5.67 3.15
N ASN A 2 -26.63 5.44 1.86
CA ASN A 2 -26.19 4.13 1.35
C ASN A 2 -24.68 4.17 1.15
N LEU A 3 -24.02 3.01 1.24
CA LEU A 3 -22.64 2.89 0.80
C LEU A 3 -22.57 3.10 -0.72
N PHE A 4 -21.45 3.65 -1.17
CA PHE A 4 -21.15 3.73 -2.59
C PHE A 4 -20.54 2.40 -3.02
N ASP A 5 -21.13 1.74 -4.02
CA ASP A 5 -20.69 0.43 -4.48
C ASP A 5 -19.38 0.55 -5.28
N VAL A 6 -18.26 0.31 -4.61
CA VAL A 6 -16.91 0.38 -5.21
C VAL A 6 -16.52 -0.94 -5.89
N TYR A 7 -17.07 -2.06 -5.43
CA TYR A 7 -16.75 -3.40 -5.92
C TYR A 7 -17.98 -4.29 -5.97
N PRO A 8 -18.04 -5.27 -6.89
CA PRO A 8 -18.93 -6.40 -6.76
C PRO A 8 -18.65 -7.13 -5.45
N LEU A 9 -19.71 -7.42 -4.69
CA LEU A 9 -19.61 -8.16 -3.43
C LEU A 9 -19.98 -9.62 -3.65
N ASN A 10 -19.20 -10.53 -3.06
CA ASN A 10 -19.66 -11.89 -2.82
C ASN A 10 -20.55 -11.88 -1.57
N ASN A 11 -21.67 -12.61 -1.60
CA ASN A 11 -22.58 -12.70 -0.46
C ASN A 11 -22.03 -13.66 0.60
N ILE A 12 -20.92 -13.28 1.25
CA ILE A 12 -20.22 -14.03 2.29
C ILE A 12 -19.90 -13.06 3.43
N GLU A 13 -20.53 -13.26 4.59
CA GLU A 13 -20.28 -12.46 5.79
C GLU A 13 -19.27 -13.18 6.69
N ILE A 14 -17.99 -12.78 6.63
CA ILE A 14 -16.96 -13.35 7.50
C ILE A 14 -17.08 -12.79 8.92
N VAL A 15 -17.30 -13.67 9.90
CA VAL A 15 -17.51 -13.30 11.32
C VAL A 15 -16.37 -13.73 12.25
N LYS A 16 -15.51 -14.64 11.81
CA LYS A 16 -14.36 -15.13 12.57
C LYS A 16 -13.20 -15.44 11.64
N ALA A 17 -11.98 -15.26 12.12
CA ALA A 17 -10.77 -15.62 11.39
C ALA A 17 -9.64 -16.04 12.34
N SER A 18 -8.78 -16.96 11.90
CA SER A 18 -7.61 -17.43 12.64
C SER A 18 -6.61 -18.10 11.72
N GLY A 19 -5.33 -17.71 11.80
CA GLY A 19 -4.31 -18.26 10.89
C GLY A 19 -4.67 -17.96 9.44
N SER A 20 -4.74 -18.99 8.59
CA SER A 20 -5.14 -18.85 7.19
C SER A 20 -6.61 -19.24 6.94
N THR A 21 -7.45 -19.23 7.98
CA THR A 21 -8.83 -19.70 7.91
C THR A 21 -9.82 -18.61 8.33
N VAL A 22 -10.95 -18.55 7.63
CA VAL A 22 -12.09 -17.67 7.97
C VAL A 22 -13.38 -18.49 8.07
N TRP A 23 -14.34 -18.02 8.87
CA TRP A 23 -15.67 -18.61 9.01
C TRP A 23 -16.75 -17.57 8.73
N ASP A 24 -17.76 -17.95 7.95
CA ASP A 24 -18.93 -17.11 7.72
C ASP A 24 -19.98 -17.19 8.85
N ALA A 25 -21.02 -16.37 8.76
CA ALA A 25 -22.11 -16.29 9.72
C ALA A 25 -22.91 -17.61 9.86
N GLU A 26 -22.95 -18.41 8.80
CA GLU A 26 -23.55 -19.75 8.77
C GLU A 26 -22.62 -20.83 9.36
N GLY A 27 -21.37 -20.49 9.67
CA GLY A 27 -20.36 -21.37 10.25
C GLY A 27 -19.54 -22.15 9.22
N THR A 28 -19.67 -21.84 7.93
CA THR A 28 -18.86 -22.44 6.87
C THR A 28 -17.42 -21.98 7.00
N GLU A 29 -16.49 -22.95 6.92
CA GLU A 29 -15.05 -22.70 6.98
C GLU A 29 -14.45 -22.53 5.59
N TYR A 30 -13.58 -21.53 5.42
CA TYR A 30 -12.85 -21.28 4.19
C TYR A 30 -11.35 -21.17 4.46
N LEU A 31 -10.55 -21.85 3.64
CA LEU A 31 -9.12 -21.58 3.54
C LEU A 31 -8.91 -20.27 2.78
N ASP A 32 -8.36 -19.27 3.45
CA ASP A 32 -8.09 -17.95 2.86
C ASP A 32 -6.77 -17.96 2.08
N LEU A 33 -6.89 -18.11 0.76
CA LEU A 33 -5.79 -17.96 -0.20
C LEU A 33 -5.75 -16.56 -0.84
N TYR A 34 -6.59 -15.64 -0.37
CA TYR A 34 -6.73 -14.29 -0.91
C TYR A 34 -6.02 -13.25 -0.03
N GLY A 35 -6.13 -13.40 1.29
CA GLY A 35 -5.47 -12.55 2.28
C GLY A 35 -5.88 -11.07 2.21
N GLY A 36 -7.05 -10.78 1.63
CA GLY A 36 -7.57 -9.42 1.47
C GLY A 36 -6.68 -8.55 0.57
N HIS A 37 -6.44 -8.98 -0.66
CA HIS A 37 -5.42 -8.40 -1.55
C HIS A 37 -3.99 -8.54 -1.00
N ALA A 38 -3.66 -9.72 -0.47
CA ALA A 38 -2.33 -10.03 0.08
C ALA A 38 -1.88 -9.14 1.25
N VAL A 39 -2.82 -8.58 2.02
CA VAL A 39 -2.53 -7.71 3.17
C VAL A 39 -2.10 -8.52 4.40
N ILE A 40 -2.83 -9.58 4.74
CA ILE A 40 -2.67 -10.31 6.01
C ILE A 40 -1.58 -11.40 5.93
N SER A 41 -0.34 -11.00 5.65
CA SER A 41 0.77 -11.92 5.37
C SER A 41 1.19 -12.83 6.54
N ILE A 42 0.80 -12.51 7.77
CA ILE A 42 1.11 -13.30 8.99
C ILE A 42 -0.08 -14.13 9.49
N GLY A 43 -1.16 -14.19 8.71
CA GLY A 43 -2.42 -14.82 9.10
C GLY A 43 -3.27 -13.95 10.03
N HIS A 44 -4.55 -14.28 10.07
CA HIS A 44 -5.56 -13.58 10.84
C HIS A 44 -5.35 -13.72 12.33
N THR A 45 -5.49 -12.60 13.06
CA THR A 45 -5.44 -12.54 14.53
C THR A 45 -4.17 -13.13 15.16
N HIS A 46 -3.03 -13.07 14.45
CA HIS A 46 -1.78 -13.65 14.95
C HIS A 46 -1.49 -13.20 16.41
N PRO A 47 -1.32 -14.10 17.39
CA PRO A 47 -1.32 -13.74 18.81
C PRO A 47 -0.27 -12.68 19.18
N HIS A 48 0.92 -12.75 18.57
CA HIS A 48 1.95 -11.72 18.76
C HIS A 48 1.48 -10.34 18.28
N TYR A 49 0.86 -10.25 17.09
CA TYR A 49 0.39 -9.00 16.51
C TYR A 49 -0.72 -8.38 17.38
N VAL A 50 -1.73 -9.19 17.75
CA VAL A 50 -2.83 -8.75 18.62
C VAL A 50 -2.29 -8.23 19.95
N LYS A 51 -1.38 -8.96 20.59
CA LYS A 51 -0.77 -8.52 21.85
C LYS A 51 -0.03 -7.19 21.70
N ARG A 52 0.83 -7.05 20.66
CA ARG A 52 1.63 -5.84 20.44
C ARG A 52 0.77 -4.61 20.16
N LEU A 53 -0.31 -4.78 19.38
CA LEU A 53 -1.26 -3.70 19.15
C LEU A 53 -1.99 -3.29 20.42
N THR A 54 -2.59 -4.24 21.13
CA THR A 54 -3.35 -3.95 22.36
C THR A 54 -2.48 -3.34 23.45
N ASP A 55 -1.25 -3.84 23.64
CA ASP A 55 -0.28 -3.25 24.57
C ASP A 55 0.03 -1.78 24.25
N GLN A 56 0.13 -1.43 22.96
CA GLN A 56 0.41 -0.06 22.53
C GLN A 56 -0.82 0.84 22.62
N LEU A 57 -2.01 0.34 22.22
CA LEU A 57 -3.27 1.08 22.32
C LEU A 57 -3.61 1.45 23.77
N ASN A 58 -3.32 0.55 24.72
CA ASN A 58 -3.48 0.81 26.15
C ASN A 58 -2.48 1.85 26.71
N LYS A 59 -1.47 2.25 25.93
CA LYS A 59 -0.52 3.31 26.30
C LYS A 59 -0.81 4.60 25.56
N VAL A 60 -0.71 4.57 24.22
CA VAL A 60 -0.94 5.69 23.31
C VAL A 60 -1.33 5.12 21.95
N GLY A 61 -2.55 5.42 21.48
CA GLY A 61 -3.05 4.97 20.18
C GLY A 61 -2.61 5.82 18.99
N PHE A 62 -2.47 7.14 19.18
CA PHE A 62 -2.05 8.07 18.13
C PHE A 62 -1.45 9.34 18.73
N TYR A 63 -0.43 9.88 18.05
CA TYR A 63 0.03 11.25 18.20
C TYR A 63 0.69 11.72 16.90
N SER A 64 0.79 13.02 16.68
CA SER A 64 1.40 13.58 15.45
C SER A 64 2.92 13.40 15.43
N ASN A 65 3.53 13.58 14.25
CA ASN A 65 4.98 13.56 14.05
C ASN A 65 5.72 14.78 14.64
N SER A 66 5.05 15.61 15.45
CA SER A 66 5.64 16.81 16.09
C SER A 66 6.29 16.50 17.46
N VAL A 67 6.45 15.23 17.82
CA VAL A 67 7.08 14.77 19.07
C VAL A 67 7.92 13.53 18.83
N LEU A 68 8.67 13.11 19.84
CA LEU A 68 9.46 11.89 19.80
C LEU A 68 8.56 10.65 19.86
N ILE A 69 8.71 9.76 18.87
CA ILE A 69 8.02 8.47 18.81
C ILE A 69 9.08 7.36 18.67
N PRO A 70 9.61 6.81 19.78
CA PRO A 70 10.72 5.84 19.73
C PRO A 70 10.44 4.58 18.90
N LEU A 71 9.17 4.20 18.72
CA LEU A 71 8.78 3.08 17.86
C LEU A 71 9.13 3.31 16.38
N GLN A 72 9.13 4.56 15.90
CA GLN A 72 9.55 4.88 14.54
C GLN A 72 11.03 4.55 14.33
N ASN A 73 11.89 4.90 15.30
CA ASN A 73 13.32 4.59 15.26
C ASN A 73 13.58 3.09 15.32
N GLN A 74 12.85 2.36 16.17
CA GLN A 74 12.95 0.91 16.26
C GLN A 74 12.53 0.22 14.96
N LEU A 75 11.48 0.72 14.31
CA LEU A 75 11.03 0.21 13.02
C LEU A 75 12.04 0.53 11.93
N ALA A 76 12.58 1.75 11.87
CA ALA A 76 13.60 2.14 10.89
C ALA A 76 14.85 1.24 11.00
N ALA A 77 15.34 1.00 12.23
CA ALA A 77 16.48 0.13 12.46
C ALA A 77 16.22 -1.31 11.99
N LYS A 78 15.08 -1.90 12.41
CA LYS A 78 14.70 -3.28 12.01
C LYS A 78 14.50 -3.40 10.50
N LEU A 79 13.86 -2.42 9.88
CA LEU A 79 13.61 -2.43 8.44
C LEU A 79 14.93 -2.29 7.66
N GLY A 80 15.82 -1.40 8.10
CA GLY A 80 17.15 -1.25 7.51
C GLY A 80 17.97 -2.55 7.55
N GLU A 81 17.94 -3.26 8.67
CA GLU A 81 18.59 -4.57 8.84
C GLU A 81 18.00 -5.62 7.89
N VAL A 82 16.68 -5.82 7.92
CA VAL A 82 16.01 -6.87 7.13
C VAL A 82 16.06 -6.60 5.61
N SER A 83 16.02 -5.32 5.21
CA SER A 83 16.08 -4.94 3.79
C SER A 83 17.51 -4.79 3.24
N GLY A 84 18.53 -4.76 4.11
CA GLY A 84 19.91 -4.42 3.74
C GLY A 84 20.11 -2.95 3.32
N LYS A 85 19.17 -2.06 3.67
CA LYS A 85 19.17 -0.62 3.33
C LYS A 85 19.51 0.24 4.53
N THR A 86 20.66 0.00 5.14
CA THR A 86 21.08 0.69 6.38
C THR A 86 21.43 2.16 6.19
N ASP A 87 21.64 2.60 4.96
CA ASP A 87 21.96 3.97 4.55
C ASP A 87 20.74 4.77 4.03
N TYR A 88 19.52 4.21 4.17
CA TYR A 88 18.28 4.83 3.69
C TYR A 88 17.51 5.48 4.84
N HIS A 89 16.72 6.51 4.50
CA HIS A 89 15.81 7.16 5.43
C HIS A 89 14.39 6.60 5.26
N LEU A 90 13.69 6.37 6.38
CA LEU A 90 12.31 5.87 6.40
C LEU A 90 11.31 7.02 6.53
N PHE A 91 10.37 7.11 5.59
CA PHE A 91 9.18 7.94 5.70
C PHE A 91 7.94 7.05 5.88
N LEU A 92 7.18 7.24 6.96
CA LEU A 92 6.01 6.45 7.29
C LEU A 92 4.73 7.10 6.78
N CYS A 93 3.86 6.29 6.17
CA CYS A 93 2.54 6.67 5.69
C CYS A 93 1.55 5.51 5.91
N ASN A 94 0.30 5.67 5.49
CA ASN A 94 -0.80 4.80 5.89
C ASN A 94 -1.22 3.82 4.79
N SER A 95 -0.76 4.01 3.55
CA SER A 95 -1.15 3.17 2.42
C SER A 95 -0.06 3.08 1.35
N GLY A 96 -0.16 2.07 0.49
CA GLY A 96 0.73 1.94 -0.67
C GLY A 96 0.61 3.10 -1.66
N ALA A 97 -0.59 3.68 -1.81
CA ALA A 97 -0.78 4.85 -2.67
C ALA A 97 -0.04 6.08 -2.12
N GLU A 98 -0.12 6.35 -0.81
CA GLU A 98 0.64 7.44 -0.16
C GLU A 98 2.15 7.20 -0.26
N ALA A 99 2.62 5.95 -0.16
CA ALA A 99 4.03 5.62 -0.34
C ALA A 99 4.49 5.96 -1.77
N ASN A 100 3.72 5.57 -2.79
CA ASN A 100 4.05 5.85 -4.19
C ASN A 100 3.96 7.33 -4.53
N GLU A 101 2.96 8.07 -4.02
CA GLU A 101 2.87 9.53 -4.13
C GLU A 101 4.16 10.20 -3.64
N ASN A 102 4.60 9.85 -2.44
CA ASN A 102 5.80 10.44 -1.85
C ASN A 102 7.07 10.01 -2.58
N ALA A 103 7.16 8.76 -3.06
CA ALA A 103 8.30 8.30 -3.85
C ALA A 103 8.44 9.08 -5.18
N LEU A 104 7.34 9.23 -5.93
CA LEU A 104 7.32 9.99 -7.18
C LEU A 104 7.67 11.47 -6.96
N LYS A 105 7.10 12.08 -5.91
CA LYS A 105 7.40 13.47 -5.55
C LYS A 105 8.84 13.65 -5.08
N LEU A 106 9.37 12.73 -4.26
CA LEU A 106 10.75 12.79 -3.78
C LEU A 106 11.74 12.69 -4.94
N ALA A 107 11.50 11.78 -5.89
CA ALA A 107 12.32 11.67 -7.10
C ALA A 107 12.34 13.00 -7.88
N SER A 108 11.16 13.62 -8.06
CA SER A 108 11.01 14.90 -8.73
C SER A 108 11.69 16.06 -7.98
N PHE A 109 11.56 16.13 -6.64
CA PHE A 109 12.27 17.12 -5.81
C PHE A 109 13.79 16.96 -5.91
N TYR A 110 14.28 15.72 -5.96
CA TYR A 110 15.70 15.42 -5.99
C TYR A 110 16.35 15.78 -7.33
N ASN A 111 15.73 15.40 -8.45
CA ASN A 111 16.32 15.56 -9.79
C ASN A 111 15.75 16.73 -10.61
N GLY A 112 14.71 17.43 -10.11
CA GLY A 112 14.06 18.55 -10.79
C GLY A 112 13.22 18.18 -12.03
N ARG A 113 13.02 16.88 -12.30
CA ARG A 113 12.33 16.39 -13.50
C ARG A 113 10.84 16.21 -13.24
N LYS A 114 10.03 16.40 -14.28
CA LYS A 114 8.56 16.26 -14.24
C LYS A 114 8.07 14.94 -14.82
N LYS A 115 8.83 14.33 -15.72
CA LYS A 115 8.43 13.13 -16.45
C LYS A 115 8.59 11.89 -15.57
N ILE A 116 7.55 11.05 -15.59
CA ILE A 116 7.51 9.74 -14.95
C ILE A 116 7.29 8.71 -16.05
N ILE A 117 8.14 7.68 -16.07
CA ILE A 117 7.95 6.51 -16.91
C ILE A 117 7.29 5.43 -16.06
N ALA A 118 6.09 5.03 -16.44
CA ALA A 118 5.37 3.88 -15.89
C ALA A 118 5.27 2.78 -16.96
N PHE A 119 4.77 1.60 -16.57
CA PHE A 119 4.72 0.45 -17.47
C PHE A 119 3.29 -0.03 -17.68
N LYS A 120 3.04 -0.60 -18.86
CA LYS A 120 1.76 -1.23 -19.19
C LYS A 120 1.44 -2.37 -18.21
N GLY A 121 0.21 -2.41 -17.73
CA GLY A 121 -0.25 -3.32 -16.67
C GLY A 121 0.08 -2.90 -15.23
N ALA A 122 0.71 -1.72 -15.02
CA ALA A 122 1.07 -1.26 -13.68
C ALA A 122 -0.14 -0.86 -12.81
N PHE A 123 -0.01 -1.06 -11.50
CA PHE A 123 -0.93 -0.55 -10.48
C PHE A 123 -0.15 0.08 -9.33
N HIS A 124 -0.26 1.40 -9.17
CA HIS A 124 0.46 2.17 -8.16
C HIS A 124 -0.45 2.82 -7.10
N GLY A 125 -1.77 2.76 -7.27
CA GLY A 125 -2.75 3.25 -6.31
C GLY A 125 -3.83 4.09 -6.96
N ARG A 126 -4.67 4.71 -6.12
CA ARG A 126 -5.84 5.49 -6.57
C ARG A 126 -5.83 6.95 -6.11
N THR A 127 -4.75 7.43 -5.48
CA THR A 127 -4.52 8.86 -5.23
C THR A 127 -4.03 9.56 -6.51
N SER A 128 -4.08 10.88 -6.56
CA SER A 128 -4.02 11.64 -7.83
C SER A 128 -2.79 11.36 -8.72
N LEU A 129 -1.58 11.36 -8.17
CA LEU A 129 -0.37 11.04 -8.93
C LEU A 129 -0.13 9.54 -9.04
N ALA A 130 -0.54 8.76 -8.04
CA ALA A 130 -0.43 7.30 -8.09
C ALA A 130 -1.33 6.67 -9.18
N VAL A 131 -2.53 7.22 -9.38
CA VAL A 131 -3.48 6.74 -10.38
C VAL A 131 -3.07 7.18 -11.79
N SER A 132 -2.43 8.33 -11.95
CA SER A 132 -1.87 8.74 -13.25
C SER A 132 -0.70 7.86 -13.69
N ALA A 133 -0.02 7.19 -12.74
CA ALA A 133 0.96 6.12 -13.01
C ALA A 133 0.35 4.71 -13.09
N THR A 134 -0.96 4.54 -12.88
CA THR A 134 -1.64 3.24 -12.98
C THR A 134 -2.22 3.05 -14.38
N ASP A 135 -1.94 1.91 -15.03
CA ASP A 135 -2.39 1.62 -16.40
C ASP A 135 -3.83 1.07 -16.40
N ASN A 136 -4.78 1.89 -15.94
CA ASN A 136 -6.21 1.57 -16.00
C ASN A 136 -7.03 2.84 -16.27
N PRO A 137 -7.37 3.14 -17.54
CA PRO A 137 -8.06 4.38 -17.89
C PRO A 137 -9.45 4.51 -17.26
N LYS A 138 -10.08 3.42 -16.80
CA LYS A 138 -11.42 3.45 -16.20
C LYS A 138 -11.46 4.12 -14.82
N ILE A 139 -10.30 4.26 -14.17
CA ILE A 139 -10.19 4.83 -12.82
C ILE A 139 -9.41 6.14 -12.78
N ILE A 140 -9.08 6.69 -13.95
CA ILE A 140 -8.43 8.00 -14.09
C ILE A 140 -9.55 9.03 -14.27
N ALA A 141 -9.67 9.98 -13.34
CA ALA A 141 -10.57 11.11 -13.49
C ALA A 141 -9.86 12.24 -14.27
N PRO A 142 -10.60 13.18 -14.90
CA PRO A 142 -10.00 14.31 -15.62
C PRO A 142 -9.00 15.14 -14.79
N VAL A 143 -9.21 15.23 -13.48
CA VAL A 143 -8.29 15.94 -12.55
C VAL A 143 -6.96 15.21 -12.31
N ASN A 144 -6.86 13.94 -12.71
CA ASN A 144 -5.65 13.12 -12.60
C ASN A 144 -4.90 13.05 -13.94
N GLU A 145 -5.53 13.40 -15.05
CA GLU A 145 -4.93 13.33 -16.39
C GLU A 145 -3.72 14.26 -16.49
N THR A 146 -2.61 13.73 -17.03
CA THR A 146 -1.38 14.50 -17.18
C THR A 146 -0.49 13.92 -18.28
N ASP A 147 0.11 14.80 -19.09
CA ASP A 147 1.15 14.41 -20.05
C ASP A 147 2.50 14.12 -19.40
N ASN A 148 2.61 14.28 -18.08
CA ASN A 148 3.85 14.03 -17.35
C ASN A 148 4.15 12.54 -17.15
N VAL A 149 3.13 11.69 -17.21
CA VAL A 149 3.31 10.23 -17.10
C VAL A 149 3.19 9.61 -18.48
N ILE A 150 4.20 8.84 -18.88
CA ILE A 150 4.16 8.03 -20.10
C ILE A 150 4.25 6.56 -19.74
N PHE A 151 3.62 5.71 -20.57
CA PHE A 151 3.59 4.26 -20.36
C PHE A 151 4.39 3.55 -21.45
N LEU A 152 5.36 2.75 -21.03
CA LEU A 152 6.13 1.86 -21.90
C LEU A 152 5.68 0.39 -21.73
N PRO A 153 5.93 -0.50 -22.70
CA PRO A 153 5.72 -1.93 -22.50
C PRO A 153 6.58 -2.46 -21.33
N HIS A 154 6.00 -3.31 -20.49
CA HIS A 154 6.76 -3.96 -19.41
C HIS A 154 7.80 -4.92 -20.00
N ASN A 155 9.00 -4.96 -19.41
CA ASN A 155 10.16 -5.75 -19.89
C ASN A 155 10.67 -5.38 -21.31
N ASP A 156 10.50 -4.12 -21.74
CA ASP A 156 11.08 -3.62 -22.99
C ASP A 156 12.21 -2.61 -22.72
N GLU A 157 13.44 -3.12 -22.69
CA GLU A 157 14.64 -2.30 -22.46
C GLU A 157 14.94 -1.34 -23.62
N ALA A 158 14.58 -1.71 -24.84
CA ALA A 158 14.80 -0.87 -26.02
C ALA A 158 13.88 0.36 -25.99
N ALA A 159 12.60 0.17 -25.64
CA ALA A 159 11.66 1.26 -25.42
C ALA A 159 12.12 2.18 -24.27
N LEU A 160 12.61 1.60 -23.16
CA LEU A 160 13.12 2.38 -22.02
C LEU A 160 14.34 3.24 -22.39
N SER A 161 15.26 2.69 -23.20
CA SER A 161 16.49 3.40 -23.59
C SER A 161 16.25 4.56 -24.57
N GLN A 162 15.13 4.54 -25.30
CA GLN A 162 14.77 5.56 -26.29
C GLN A 162 13.91 6.69 -25.72
N ALA A 163 13.38 6.52 -24.50
CA ALA A 163 12.42 7.43 -23.86
C ALA A 163 13.05 8.64 -23.15
#